data_AF-A0A965HL86-F1
#
_entry.id   AF-A0A965HL86-F1
#
_cell.length_a   1.000
_cell.length_b   1.000
_cell.length_c   1.000
_cell.angle_alpha   90.00
_cell.angle_beta   90.00
_cell.angle_gamma   90.00
#
_symmetry.space_group_name_H-M   'P 1'
#
loop_
_entity.id
_entity.type
_entity.pdbx_description
1 polymer ?
#
loop_
_entity_poly.entity_id
_entity_poly.type
_entity_poly.pdbx_seq_one_letter_code
_entity_poly.pdbx_strand_id
1 'polypeptide(L)'
;MVSFCLSRVIVATQHWHGRWSLDAVDGVQKSHALPTPRIGGLAIAAAMVLAWGILEFGPQQWLDSAAQGTLADLLGRSACGPRWSQGFCSAF
;
A
#
# COMPACT_ATOMS: atom_id res chain seq x y z
N MET A 1 3.74 -5.05 -1.74
CA MET A 1 3.94 -6.51 -1.63
C MET A 1 3.59 -7.04 -0.25
N VAL A 2 4.23 -6.57 0.83
CA VAL A 2 3.99 -7.04 2.21
C VAL A 2 2.52 -6.92 2.65
N SER A 3 1.92 -5.74 2.52
CA SER A 3 0.52 -5.52 2.87
C SER A 3 -0.43 -6.44 2.10
N PHE A 4 -0.21 -6.62 0.80
CA PHE A 4 -1.03 -7.52 -0.02
C PHE A 4 -0.96 -8.99 0.43
N CYS A 5 0.24 -9.48 0.76
CA CYS A 5 0.39 -10.83 1.30
C CYS A 5 -0.32 -10.99 2.64
N LEU A 6 -0.15 -10.03 3.55
CA LEU A 6 -0.82 -10.04 4.86
C LEU A 6 -2.35 -9.94 4.73
N SER A 7 -2.86 -9.11 3.83
CA SER A 7 -4.29 -9.04 3.53
C SER A 7 -4.84 -10.38 3.06
N ARG A 8 -4.11 -11.11 2.20
CA ARG A 8 -4.51 -12.46 1.79
C ARG A 8 -4.53 -13.45 2.94
N VAL A 9 -3.54 -13.40 3.83
CA VAL A 9 -3.51 -14.24 5.03
C VAL A 9 -4.73 -13.96 5.91
N ILE A 10 -5.02 -12.68 6.19
CA ILE A 10 -6.18 -12.26 6.99
C ILE A 10 -7.50 -12.76 6.38
N VAL A 11 -7.65 -12.68 5.05
CA VAL A 11 -8.87 -13.18 4.39
C VAL A 11 -8.94 -14.72 4.46
N ALA A 12 -7.81 -15.42 4.26
CA ALA A 12 -7.78 -16.88 4.32
C ALA A 12 -8.05 -17.43 5.74
N THR A 13 -7.62 -16.72 6.78
CA THR A 13 -7.80 -17.12 8.19
C THR A 13 -9.09 -16.59 8.81
N GLN A 14 -9.99 -16.00 8.01
CA GLN A 14 -11.26 -15.44 8.50
C GLN A 14 -12.15 -16.43 9.26
N HIS A 15 -11.98 -17.73 9.06
CA HIS A 15 -12.71 -18.75 9.82
C HIS A 15 -12.27 -18.83 11.29
N TRP A 16 -11.07 -18.38 11.64
CA TRP A 16 -10.55 -18.36 13.03
C TRP A 16 -10.98 -17.10 13.77
N HIS A 17 -10.84 -15.94 13.14
CA HIS A 17 -11.09 -14.64 13.76
C HIS A 17 -12.42 -14.01 13.35
N GLY A 18 -13.20 -14.65 12.48
CA GLY A 18 -14.40 -14.07 11.87
C GLY A 18 -15.47 -13.69 12.90
N ARG A 19 -15.56 -14.45 14.00
CA ARG A 19 -16.46 -14.15 15.12
C ARG A 19 -16.29 -12.72 15.67
N TRP A 20 -15.06 -12.21 15.69
CA TRP A 20 -14.73 -10.91 16.30
C TRP A 20 -14.44 -9.80 15.29
N SER A 21 -14.15 -10.16 14.04
CA SER A 21 -13.64 -9.22 13.03
C SER A 21 -14.59 -8.98 11.86
N LEU A 22 -15.60 -9.84 11.66
CA LEU A 22 -16.55 -9.65 10.56
C LEU A 22 -17.54 -8.53 10.89
N ASP A 23 -17.78 -7.67 9.90
CA ASP A 23 -18.88 -6.73 9.97
C ASP A 23 -20.23 -7.42 9.80
N ALA A 24 -21.22 -6.96 10.56
CA ALA A 24 -22.60 -7.37 10.37
C ALA A 24 -23.14 -6.79 9.06
N VAL A 25 -23.84 -7.59 8.28
CA VAL A 25 -24.37 -7.22 6.94
C VAL A 25 -25.64 -6.37 6.97
N ASP A 26 -26.30 -6.23 8.13
CA ASP A 26 -27.58 -5.51 8.22
C ASP A 26 -27.41 -3.99 8.41
N GLY A 27 -28.01 -3.19 7.52
CA GLY A 27 -28.16 -1.74 7.63
C GLY A 27 -28.30 -1.00 6.29
N VAL A 28 -29.05 0.12 6.28
CA VAL A 28 -29.30 0.97 5.09
C VAL A 28 -28.01 1.51 4.44
N GLN A 29 -26.92 1.58 5.20
CA GLN A 29 -25.62 2.07 4.75
C GLN A 29 -24.58 0.95 4.56
N LYS A 30 -25.00 -0.32 4.52
CA LYS A 30 -24.10 -1.46 4.37
C LYS A 30 -24.33 -2.13 3.02
N SER A 31 -23.48 -1.80 2.06
CA SER A 31 -23.54 -2.31 0.69
C SER A 31 -22.61 -3.51 0.50
N HIS A 32 -22.66 -4.49 1.41
CA HIS A 32 -21.84 -5.71 1.35
C HIS A 32 -22.73 -6.93 1.60
N ALA A 33 -22.88 -7.77 0.57
CA ALA A 33 -23.67 -9.00 0.64
C ALA A 33 -22.97 -10.13 1.40
N LEU A 34 -21.67 -10.00 1.64
CA LEU A 34 -20.84 -10.97 2.33
C LEU A 34 -20.14 -10.30 3.52
N PRO A 35 -19.94 -11.03 4.63
CA PRO A 35 -19.28 -10.48 5.80
C PRO A 35 -17.81 -10.15 5.48
N THR A 36 -17.39 -8.91 5.80
CA THR A 36 -16.05 -8.40 5.51
C THR A 36 -15.21 -8.24 6.79
N PRO A 37 -13.93 -8.66 6.80
CA PRO A 37 -13.08 -8.51 7.98
C PRO A 37 -12.61 -7.06 8.17
N ARG A 38 -12.95 -6.45 9.32
CA ARG A 38 -12.62 -5.07 9.71
C ARG A 38 -11.19 -4.86 10.24
N ILE A 39 -10.33 -5.86 10.08
CA ILE A 39 -8.92 -5.82 10.52
C ILE A 39 -7.93 -5.66 9.37
N GLY A 40 -8.41 -5.31 8.15
CA GLY A 40 -7.54 -5.11 6.98
C GLY A 40 -6.46 -4.04 7.19
N GLY A 41 -6.71 -3.04 8.05
CA GLY A 41 -5.72 -2.02 8.42
C GLY A 41 -4.46 -2.59 9.10
N LEU A 42 -4.54 -3.77 9.74
CA LEU A 42 -3.38 -4.42 10.34
C LEU A 42 -2.30 -4.75 9.30
N ALA A 43 -2.70 -5.13 8.08
CA ALA A 43 -1.75 -5.41 7.00
C ALA A 43 -0.98 -4.16 6.57
N ILE A 44 -1.62 -2.99 6.60
CA ILE A 44 -0.99 -1.71 6.27
C ILE A 44 -0.06 -1.28 7.41
N ALA A 45 -0.55 -1.32 8.65
CA ALA A 45 0.24 -0.96 9.82
C ALA A 45 1.49 -1.83 9.95
N ALA A 46 1.37 -3.14 9.77
CA ALA A 46 2.51 -4.06 9.80
C ALA A 46 3.54 -3.76 8.69
N ALA A 47 3.08 -3.44 7.48
CA ALA A 47 3.97 -3.05 6.39
C ALA A 47 4.70 -1.72 6.69
N MET A 48 4.04 -0.75 7.34
CA MET A 48 4.66 0.49 7.79
C MET A 48 5.71 0.26 8.87
N VAL A 49 5.39 -0.54 9.89
CA VAL A 49 6.36 -0.88 10.96
C VAL A 49 7.57 -1.60 10.40
N LEU A 50 7.36 -2.53 9.46
CA LEU A 50 8.47 -3.22 8.80
C LEU A 50 9.32 -2.26 7.97
N ALA A 51 8.70 -1.37 7.19
CA ALA A 51 9.42 -0.35 6.43
C ALA A 51 10.23 0.57 7.36
N TRP A 52 9.64 1.01 8.47
CA TRP A 52 10.34 1.80 9.48
C TRP A 52 11.56 1.06 10.05
N GLY A 53 11.40 -0.20 10.42
CA GLY A 53 12.51 -1.01 10.93
C GLY A 53 13.63 -1.21 9.90
N ILE A 54 13.29 -1.32 8.61
CA ILE A 54 14.29 -1.39 7.52
C ILE A 54 15.01 -0.05 7.36
N LEU A 55 14.31 1.08 7.51
CA LEU A 55 14.94 2.40 7.43
C LEU A 55 15.90 2.65 8.59
N GLU A 56 15.55 2.23 9.81
CA GLU A 56 16.35 2.49 11.00
C GLU A 56 17.50 1.48 11.18
N PHE A 57 17.25 0.20 10.89
CA PHE A 57 18.16 -0.90 11.21
C PHE A 57 18.64 -1.69 9.99
N GLY A 58 18.19 -1.32 8.79
CA GLY A 58 18.59 -2.00 7.57
C GLY A 58 20.02 -1.66 7.14
N PRO A 59 20.68 -2.54 6.37
CA PRO A 59 21.93 -2.23 5.69
C PRO A 59 21.83 -0.97 4.83
N GLN A 60 22.71 0.00 5.07
CA GLN A 60 22.74 1.28 4.37
C GLN A 60 22.77 1.13 2.83
N GLN A 61 23.48 0.11 2.33
CA GLN A 61 23.56 -0.21 0.90
C GLN A 61 22.19 -0.44 0.22
N TRP A 62 21.20 -0.96 0.96
CA TRP A 62 19.85 -1.16 0.43
C TRP A 62 19.11 0.17 0.33
N LEU A 63 19.34 1.07 1.29
CA LEU A 63 18.80 2.42 1.30
C LEU A 63 19.40 3.28 0.20
N ASP A 64 20.72 3.18 -0.03
CA ASP A 64 21.41 3.92 -1.07
C ASP A 64 20.90 3.54 -2.47
N SER A 65 20.67 2.24 -2.70
CA SER A 65 20.10 1.72 -3.95
C SER A 65 18.66 2.20 -4.17
N ALA A 66 17.85 2.27 -3.11
CA ALA A 66 16.48 2.79 -3.17
C ALA A 66 16.44 4.31 -3.37
N ALA A 67 17.36 5.04 -2.71
CA ALA A 67 17.48 6.48 -2.81
C ALA A 67 17.91 6.91 -4.22
N GLN A 68 18.88 6.22 -4.83
CA GLN A 68 19.33 6.50 -6.20
C GLN A 68 18.21 6.31 -7.23
N GLY A 69 17.40 5.26 -7.11
CA GLY A 69 16.22 5.05 -7.96
C GLY A 69 15.18 6.16 -7.78
N THR A 70 14.92 6.58 -6.54
CA THR A 70 13.98 7.67 -6.24
C THR A 70 14.49 9.03 -6.73
N LEU A 71 15.79 9.30 -6.57
CA LEU A 71 16.42 10.52 -7.06
C LEU A 71 16.41 10.55 -8.60
N ALA A 72 16.69 9.44 -9.27
CA ALA A 72 16.60 9.32 -10.72
C ALA A 72 15.17 9.58 -11.23
N ASP A 73 14.15 9.05 -10.55
CA ASP A 73 12.74 9.30 -10.86
C ASP A 73 12.32 10.75 -10.59
N LEU A 74 12.81 11.37 -9.52
CA LEU A 74 12.51 12.76 -9.17
C LEU A 74 13.22 13.74 -10.11
N LEU A 75 14.48 13.48 -10.46
CA LEU A 75 15.21 14.26 -11.46
C LEU A 75 14.62 14.07 -12.86
N GLY A 76 14.16 12.86 -13.21
CA GLY A 76 13.41 12.60 -14.44
C GLY A 76 12.05 13.32 -14.49
N ARG A 77 11.35 13.41 -13.35
CA ARG A 77 10.14 14.24 -13.19
C ARG A 77 10.43 15.73 -13.19
N SER A 78 11.65 16.16 -12.86
CA SER A 78 12.06 17.56 -12.91
C SER A 78 12.28 18.04 -14.35
N ALA A 79 12.68 17.13 -15.25
CA ALA A 79 12.86 17.43 -16.67
C ALA A 79 11.53 17.56 -17.44
N CYS A 80 10.43 17.09 -16.87
CA CYS A 80 9.09 17.16 -17.47
C CYS A 80 8.14 17.86 -16.50
N GLY A 81 7.74 19.09 -16.83
CA GLY A 81 6.70 19.84 -16.11
C GLY A 81 5.39 19.04 -15.93
N PRO A 82 4.46 19.52 -15.08
CA PRO A 82 3.27 18.79 -14.66
C PRO A 82 2.55 18.12 -15.84
N ARG A 83 2.10 16.88 -15.68
CA ARG A 83 1.53 16.02 -16.73
C ARG A 83 0.49 16.69 -17.65
N TRP A 84 -0.20 17.73 -17.19
CA TRP A 84 -1.15 18.53 -17.97
C TRP A 84 -0.50 19.42 -19.05
N SER A 85 0.82 19.68 -18.99
CA SER A 85 1.57 20.43 -20.01
C SER A 85 2.25 19.55 -21.07
N GLN A 86 2.29 18.23 -20.87
CA GLN A 86 2.99 17.29 -21.78
C GLN A 86 2.17 16.92 -23.03
N GLY A 87 0.85 17.18 -23.03
CA GLY A 87 -0.01 16.94 -24.19
C GLY A 87 0.20 17.90 -25.37
N PHE A 88 1.01 18.95 -25.20
CA PHE A 88 1.29 19.95 -26.24
C PHE A 88 2.72 19.88 -26.82
N CYS A 89 3.61 19.03 -26.30
CA CYS A 89 5.02 19.01 -26.72
C CYS A 89 5.37 17.90 -27.73
N SER A 90 4.39 17.14 -28.22
CA SER A 90 4.60 16.08 -29.25
C SER A 90 3.82 16.30 -30.55
N ALA A 91 3.34 17.53 -30.79
CA ALA A 91 2.51 17.87 -31.95
C ALA A 91 3.11 18.94 -32.90
N PHE A 92 4.34 19.40 -32.67
CA PHE A 92 5.08 20.28 -33.61
C PHE A 92 6.57 19.96 -33.59
#